data_AF-A0AAU5DHN8-F1
#
_entry.id   AF-A0AAU5DHN8-F1
#
_cell.length_a   1.000
_cell.length_b   1.000
_cell.length_c   1.000
_cell.angle_alpha   90.00
_cell.angle_beta   90.00
_cell.angle_gamma   90.00
#
_symmetry.space_group_name_H-M   'P 1'
#
loop_
_entity.id
_entity.type
_entity.pdbx_description
1 polymer ?
#
loop_
_entity_poly.entity_id
_entity_poly.type
_entity_poly.pdbx_seq_one_letter_code
_entity_poly.pdbx_strand_id
1 'polypeptide(L)'
;MPAERSGADTDNAVLIFAADIEDDIANLPLPVALHVQGNELGCFAPHGQMLGAPLRVSDAWITAAAPTGNYGAQVRVCVVLEPLPEEGGTDHVPVDEGVTEPGLASWVGDVIAGRYKMALRAVRVSFGNPLLIDAALHAPTQLPEWAEFTHTP
;
A
#
# COMPACT_ATOMS: atom_id res chain seq x y z
N MET A 1 0.42 -17.47 21.73
CA MET A 1 0.79 -16.11 21.31
C MET A 1 -0.25 -15.68 20.30
N PRO A 2 -1.04 -14.62 20.52
CA PRO A 2 -1.90 -14.13 19.45
C PRO A 2 -0.99 -13.56 18.37
N ALA A 3 -1.21 -13.97 17.12
CA ALA A 3 -0.58 -13.36 15.96
C ALA A 3 -0.77 -11.84 16.09
N GLU A 4 0.33 -11.08 16.01
CA GLU A 4 0.24 -9.64 15.78
C GLU A 4 -0.57 -9.48 14.49
N ARG A 5 -1.86 -9.20 14.64
CA ARG A 5 -2.70 -8.76 13.54
C ARG A 5 -1.96 -7.58 12.92
N SER A 6 -1.79 -7.61 11.60
CA SER A 6 -1.22 -6.50 10.83
C SER A 6 -1.95 -5.15 11.06
N GLY A 7 -3.08 -5.15 11.77
CA GLY A 7 -3.69 -3.99 12.40
C GLY A 7 -3.50 -3.99 13.92
N ALA A 8 -2.55 -3.20 14.43
CA ALA A 8 -2.64 -2.67 15.78
C ALA A 8 -3.83 -1.70 15.82
N ASP A 9 -4.96 -2.06 16.47
CA ASP A 9 -6.08 -1.24 16.98
C ASP A 9 -6.47 0.10 16.29
N THR A 10 -6.14 0.27 15.02
CA THR A 10 -6.34 1.50 14.26
C THR A 10 -6.78 1.13 12.85
N ASP A 11 -7.88 1.74 12.40
CA ASP A 11 -8.43 1.69 11.05
C ASP A 11 -7.47 2.35 10.06
N ASN A 12 -6.24 1.86 9.93
CA ASN A 12 -5.26 2.40 9.00
C ASN A 12 -5.57 1.88 7.60
N ALA A 13 -5.52 2.78 6.63
CA ALA A 13 -5.54 2.41 5.24
C ALA A 13 -4.34 1.52 4.88
N VAL A 14 -4.58 0.57 3.97
CA VAL A 14 -3.57 -0.37 3.45
C VAL A 14 -3.40 -0.16 1.95
N LEU A 15 -2.17 -0.26 1.46
CA LEU A 15 -1.82 -0.33 0.05
C LEU A 15 -1.06 -1.63 -0.20
N ILE A 16 -1.58 -2.49 -1.09
CA ILE A 16 -1.01 -3.80 -1.38
C ILE A 16 -0.33 -3.77 -2.75
N PHE A 17 0.95 -4.11 -2.77
CA PHE A 17 1.72 -4.41 -3.97
C PHE A 17 1.88 -5.92 -4.07
N ALA A 18 1.63 -6.46 -5.25
CA ALA A 18 1.79 -7.87 -5.54
C ALA A 18 2.07 -8.05 -7.03
N ALA A 19 2.67 -9.19 -7.37
CA ALA A 19 2.90 -9.59 -8.75
C ALA A 19 2.55 -11.07 -8.94
N ASP A 20 2.37 -11.44 -10.20
CA ASP A 20 2.15 -12.81 -10.67
C ASP A 20 3.47 -13.58 -10.83
N ILE A 21 4.61 -12.88 -10.92
CA ILE A 21 5.94 -13.48 -11.10
C ILE A 21 6.89 -13.00 -10.00
N GLU A 22 7.67 -13.93 -9.42
CA GLU A 22 8.62 -13.66 -8.34
C GLU A 22 9.68 -12.61 -8.71
N ASP A 23 10.20 -12.67 -9.95
CA ASP A 23 11.19 -11.70 -10.45
C ASP A 23 10.64 -10.27 -10.47
N ASP A 24 9.34 -10.08 -10.73
CA ASP A 24 8.73 -8.76 -10.75
C ASP A 24 8.61 -8.19 -9.33
N ILE A 25 8.34 -9.05 -8.33
CA ILE A 25 8.23 -8.65 -6.91
C ILE A 25 9.50 -7.94 -6.45
N ALA A 26 10.68 -8.47 -6.80
CA ALA A 26 11.96 -7.89 -6.43
C ALA A 26 12.22 -6.51 -7.07
N ASN A 27 11.55 -6.22 -8.19
CA ASN A 27 11.75 -5.03 -9.01
C ASN A 27 10.62 -4.00 -8.89
N LEU A 28 9.62 -4.25 -8.03
CA LEU A 28 8.52 -3.31 -7.80
C LEU A 28 9.05 -1.96 -7.31
N PRO A 29 8.62 -0.82 -7.91
CA PRO A 29 8.98 0.49 -7.41
C PRO A 29 8.19 0.78 -6.12
N LEU A 30 8.87 0.76 -4.98
CA LEU A 30 8.19 0.89 -3.69
C LEU A 30 8.14 2.35 -3.20
N PRO A 31 6.96 2.86 -2.83
CA PRO A 31 6.80 4.24 -2.39
C PRO A 31 7.44 4.47 -1.02
N VAL A 32 7.94 5.68 -0.83
CA VAL A 32 8.45 6.19 0.47
C VAL A 32 7.66 7.39 0.96
N ALA A 33 6.77 7.93 0.12
CA ALA A 33 5.78 8.94 0.47
C ALA A 33 4.54 8.78 -0.40
N LEU A 34 3.39 9.17 0.16
CA LEU A 34 2.10 9.16 -0.50
C LEU A 34 1.48 10.55 -0.42
N HIS A 35 0.74 10.94 -1.45
CA HIS A 35 -0.01 12.20 -1.47
C HIS A 35 -1.40 12.00 -2.04
N VAL A 36 -2.40 12.55 -1.38
CA VAL A 36 -3.79 12.51 -1.82
C VAL A 36 -4.26 13.91 -2.22
N GLN A 37 -4.73 14.04 -3.45
CA GLN A 37 -5.39 15.23 -3.96
C GLN A 37 -6.79 14.86 -4.47
N GLY A 38 -7.83 15.32 -3.77
CA GLY A 38 -9.19 14.84 -4.05
C GLY A 38 -9.30 13.34 -3.77
N ASN A 39 -9.61 12.55 -4.80
CA ASN A 39 -9.67 11.08 -4.74
C ASN A 39 -8.51 10.39 -5.47
N GLU A 40 -7.43 11.13 -5.76
CA GLU A 40 -6.25 10.61 -6.45
C GLU A 40 -5.07 10.49 -5.48
N LEU A 41 -4.49 9.29 -5.43
CA LEU A 41 -3.31 8.92 -4.65
C LEU A 41 -2.08 8.88 -5.57
N GLY A 42 -1.14 9.79 -5.33
CA GLY A 42 0.20 9.72 -5.89
C GLY A 42 1.14 8.91 -4.99
N CYS A 43 1.90 8.00 -5.59
CA CYS A 43 2.99 7.26 -4.94
C CYS A 43 4.33 7.89 -5.31
N PHE A 44 5.24 8.09 -4.35
CA PHE A 44 6.49 8.82 -4.61
C PHE A 44 7.73 8.07 -4.12
N ALA A 45 8.79 8.14 -4.93
CA ALA A 45 10.16 7.77 -4.60
C ALA A 45 10.87 8.89 -3.82
N PRO A 46 12.04 8.63 -3.21
CA PRO A 46 12.91 9.66 -2.68
C PRO A 46 13.14 10.74 -3.74
N HIS A 47 13.11 12.01 -3.33
CA HIS A 47 13.15 13.20 -4.20
C HIS A 47 11.84 13.60 -4.90
N GLY A 48 10.72 12.96 -4.56
CA GLY A 48 9.40 13.40 -5.05
C GLY A 48 9.10 13.03 -6.49
N GLN A 49 9.83 12.07 -7.06
CA GLN A 49 9.47 11.46 -8.34
C GLN A 49 8.22 10.59 -8.15
N MET A 50 7.18 10.83 -8.95
CA MET A 50 5.97 10.02 -8.93
C MET A 50 6.21 8.64 -9.54
N LEU A 51 5.72 7.61 -8.86
CA LEU A 51 5.75 6.22 -9.28
C LEU A 51 4.45 5.90 -10.02
N GLY A 52 4.54 5.81 -11.34
CA GLY A 52 3.38 5.51 -12.20
C GLY A 52 2.37 6.64 -12.27
N ALA A 53 1.13 6.29 -12.67
CA ALA A 53 0.00 7.21 -12.71
C ALA A 53 -0.69 7.30 -11.34
N PRO A 54 -1.37 8.41 -11.01
CA PRO A 54 -2.18 8.49 -9.80
C PRO A 54 -3.25 7.39 -9.74
N LEU A 55 -3.44 6.82 -8.55
CA LEU A 55 -4.42 5.76 -8.29
C LEU A 55 -5.69 6.37 -7.69
N ARG A 56 -6.86 5.93 -8.11
CA ARG A 56 -8.11 6.35 -7.45
C ARG A 56 -8.29 5.62 -6.12
N VAL A 57 -8.62 6.37 -5.07
CA VAL A 57 -8.91 5.85 -3.73
C VAL A 57 -10.28 6.31 -3.26
N SER A 58 -10.94 5.48 -2.45
CA SER A 58 -12.27 5.78 -1.90
C SER A 58 -12.19 6.74 -0.72
N ASP A 59 -13.32 7.41 -0.42
CA ASP A 59 -13.44 8.26 0.76
C ASP A 59 -13.19 7.50 2.06
N ALA A 60 -13.53 6.21 2.11
CA ALA A 60 -13.25 5.34 3.24
C ALA A 60 -11.73 5.14 3.44
N TRP A 61 -10.99 4.91 2.35
CA TRP A 61 -9.54 4.82 2.39
C TRP A 61 -8.90 6.15 2.81
N ILE A 62 -9.38 7.28 2.28
CA ILE A 62 -8.92 8.63 2.65
C ILE A 62 -9.15 8.88 4.15
N THR A 63 -10.32 8.53 4.66
CA THR A 63 -10.68 8.68 6.07
C THR A 63 -9.79 7.80 6.96
N ALA A 64 -9.50 6.57 6.53
CA ALA A 64 -8.62 5.63 7.23
C ALA A 64 -7.13 6.04 7.17
N ALA A 65 -6.70 6.76 6.14
CA ALA A 65 -5.34 7.29 6.00
C ALA A 65 -5.14 8.63 6.72
N ALA A 66 -6.24 9.32 7.07
CA ALA A 66 -6.20 10.63 7.69
C ALA A 66 -5.54 10.58 9.08
N PRO A 67 -4.92 11.68 9.54
CA PRO A 67 -4.30 11.71 10.86
C PRO A 67 -5.35 11.53 11.97
N THR A 68 -5.10 10.62 12.90
CA THR A 68 -5.99 10.37 14.05
C THR A 68 -5.28 10.66 15.37
N GLY A 69 -5.77 11.67 16.11
CA GLY A 69 -5.23 12.02 17.43
C GLY A 69 -3.76 12.47 17.38
N ASN A 70 -2.88 11.73 18.06
CA ASN A 70 -1.44 12.01 18.11
C ASN A 70 -0.62 11.27 17.03
N TYR A 71 -1.26 10.41 16.24
CA TYR A 71 -0.58 9.68 15.16
C TYR A 71 -0.61 10.50 13.87
N GLY A 72 0.56 10.65 13.25
CA GLY A 72 0.66 11.25 11.92
C GLY A 72 -0.06 10.40 10.87
N ALA A 73 -0.54 11.04 9.81
CA ALA A 73 -1.18 10.36 8.68
C ALA A 73 -0.22 9.37 8.03
N GLN A 74 -0.60 8.09 8.05
CA GLN A 74 0.22 7.01 7.53
C GLN A 74 -0.64 5.89 6.97
N VAL A 75 -0.11 5.21 5.96
CA VAL A 75 -0.69 4.01 5.34
C VAL A 75 0.25 2.86 5.57
N ARG A 76 -0.30 1.68 5.84
CA ARG A 76 0.49 0.46 5.80
C ARG A 76 0.65 0.04 4.35
N VAL A 77 1.87 0.12 3.84
CA VAL A 77 2.21 -0.46 2.54
C VAL A 77 2.68 -1.89 2.77
N CYS A 78 2.11 -2.80 1.99
CA CYS A 78 2.36 -4.23 2.03
C CYS A 78 2.84 -4.71 0.67
N VAL A 79 3.93 -5.46 0.63
CA VAL A 79 4.39 -6.16 -0.58
C VAL A 79 4.28 -7.65 -0.32
N VAL A 80 3.45 -8.34 -1.10
CA VAL A 80 3.36 -9.80 -1.07
C VAL A 80 4.63 -10.36 -1.68
N LEU A 81 5.33 -11.24 -0.94
CA LEU A 81 6.64 -11.79 -1.33
C LEU A 81 6.52 -13.15 -2.05
N GLU A 82 5.33 -13.46 -2.53
CA GLU A 82 4.97 -14.70 -3.20
C GLU A 82 4.05 -14.35 -4.39
N PRO A 83 4.13 -15.09 -5.51
CA PRO A 83 3.19 -14.93 -6.62
C PRO A 83 1.73 -15.07 -6.18
N LEU A 84 0.86 -14.16 -6.64
CA LEU A 84 -0.58 -14.30 -6.40
C LEU A 84 -1.20 -15.40 -7.27
N PRO A 85 -2.26 -16.07 -6.79
CA PRO A 85 -2.98 -17.05 -7.59
C PRO A 85 -3.64 -16.40 -8.82
N GLU A 86 -3.47 -17.00 -9.99
CA GLU A 86 -4.00 -16.51 -11.28
C GLU A 86 -5.53 -16.35 -11.28
N GLU A 87 -6.26 -17.12 -10.46
CA GLU A 87 -7.73 -17.20 -10.46
C GLU A 87 -8.46 -15.98 -9.86
N GLY A 88 -7.76 -14.86 -9.64
CA GLY A 88 -8.32 -13.66 -9.00
C GLY A 88 -7.80 -12.33 -9.54
N GLY A 89 -7.38 -12.29 -10.80
CA GLY A 89 -6.89 -11.06 -11.45
C GLY A 89 -7.94 -9.94 -11.51
N THR A 90 -7.48 -8.69 -11.46
CA THR A 90 -8.33 -7.49 -11.54
C THR A 90 -8.49 -6.96 -12.97
N ASP A 91 -8.07 -7.73 -13.99
CA ASP A 91 -8.04 -7.32 -15.40
C ASP A 91 -9.41 -6.93 -15.97
N HIS A 92 -10.48 -7.42 -15.34
CA HIS A 92 -11.86 -7.14 -15.73
C HIS A 92 -12.40 -5.81 -15.18
N VAL A 93 -11.59 -5.06 -14.42
CA VAL A 93 -12.01 -3.88 -13.67
C VAL A 93 -11.45 -2.64 -14.34
N PRO A 94 -12.30 -1.66 -14.71
CA PRO A 94 -11.82 -0.36 -15.14
C PRO A 94 -10.97 0.29 -14.05
N VAL A 95 -9.73 0.65 -14.37
CA VAL A 95 -8.76 1.22 -13.43
C VAL A 95 -9.28 2.49 -12.75
N ASP A 96 -10.16 3.23 -13.43
CA ASP A 96 -10.81 4.45 -12.96
C ASP A 96 -12.01 4.22 -12.03
N GLU A 97 -12.57 3.01 -12.02
CA GLU A 97 -13.69 2.62 -11.15
C GLU A 97 -13.20 1.88 -9.90
N GLY A 98 -12.12 1.12 -10.01
CA GLY A 98 -11.61 0.28 -8.92
C GLY A 98 -12.56 -0.86 -8.55
N VAL A 99 -12.22 -1.61 -7.50
CA VAL A 99 -13.01 -2.76 -7.03
C VAL A 99 -13.46 -2.53 -5.60
N THR A 100 -14.75 -2.73 -5.33
CA THR A 100 -15.30 -2.79 -3.97
C THR A 100 -15.90 -4.16 -3.69
N GLU A 101 -16.17 -4.47 -2.42
CA GLU A 101 -16.95 -5.67 -2.08
C GLU A 101 -18.33 -5.66 -2.76
N PRO A 102 -18.84 -6.81 -3.23
CA PRO A 102 -18.28 -8.17 -3.12
C PRO A 102 -17.30 -8.57 -4.24
N GLY A 103 -16.87 -7.64 -5.09
CA GLY A 103 -16.02 -7.91 -6.26
C GLY A 103 -14.53 -8.08 -5.96
N LEU A 104 -14.08 -7.90 -4.71
CA LEU A 104 -12.69 -8.08 -4.33
C LEU A 104 -12.26 -9.54 -4.52
N ALA A 105 -11.08 -9.72 -5.11
CA ALA A 105 -10.48 -11.03 -5.24
C ALA A 105 -10.20 -11.66 -3.87
N SER A 106 -10.41 -12.97 -3.73
CA SER A 106 -10.31 -13.67 -2.45
C SER A 106 -8.94 -13.53 -1.78
N TRP A 107 -7.88 -13.45 -2.58
CA TRP A 107 -6.51 -13.28 -2.10
C TRP A 107 -6.30 -11.98 -1.31
N VAL A 108 -7.11 -10.92 -1.57
CA VAL A 108 -7.04 -9.66 -0.80
C VAL A 108 -7.38 -9.91 0.67
N GLY A 109 -8.39 -10.75 0.94
CA GLY A 109 -8.74 -11.15 2.30
C GLY A 109 -7.66 -11.99 2.97
N ASP A 110 -6.98 -12.85 2.22
CA ASP A 110 -5.87 -13.66 2.72
C ASP A 110 -4.63 -12.82 3.06
N VAL A 111 -4.34 -11.75 2.29
CA VAL A 111 -3.31 -10.75 2.60
C VAL A 111 -3.65 -10.03 3.91
N ILE A 112 -4.88 -9.53 4.06
CA ILE A 112 -5.32 -8.88 5.30
C ILE A 112 -5.25 -9.83 6.50
N ALA A 113 -5.59 -11.10 6.30
CA ALA A 113 -5.52 -12.14 7.32
C ALA A 113 -4.08 -12.60 7.65
N GLY A 114 -3.06 -12.13 6.93
CA GLY A 114 -1.66 -12.46 7.19
C GLY A 114 -1.26 -13.86 6.72
N ARG A 115 -1.89 -14.40 5.68
CA ARG A 115 -1.60 -15.77 5.19
C ARG A 115 -0.47 -15.86 4.17
N TYR A 116 0.04 -14.73 3.72
CA TYR A 116 1.19 -14.65 2.80
C TYR A 116 2.43 -14.16 3.53
N LYS A 117 3.61 -14.51 3.03
CA LYS A 117 4.85 -13.80 3.40
C LYS A 117 4.80 -12.38 2.83
N MET A 118 5.04 -11.38 3.67
CA MET A 118 4.87 -9.98 3.28
C MET A 118 5.97 -9.08 3.84
N ALA A 119 6.44 -8.12 3.05
CA ALA A 119 7.21 -6.99 3.53
C ALA A 119 6.27 -5.82 3.83
N LEU A 120 6.44 -5.20 5.00
CA LEU A 120 5.55 -4.17 5.52
C LEU A 120 6.32 -2.89 5.87
N ARG A 121 5.72 -1.74 5.55
CA ARG A 121 6.24 -0.41 5.91
C ARG A 121 5.12 0.57 6.21
N ALA A 122 5.29 1.41 7.22
CA ALA A 122 4.43 2.57 7.40
C ALA A 122 4.92 3.72 6.50
N VAL A 123 4.07 4.20 5.59
CA VAL A 123 4.42 5.29 4.67
C VAL A 123 3.58 6.50 4.98
N ARG A 124 4.23 7.67 5.10
CA ARG A 124 3.55 8.94 5.37
C ARG A 124 2.63 9.33 4.23
N VAL A 125 1.48 9.86 4.58
CA VAL A 125 0.48 10.39 3.63
C VAL A 125 0.31 11.87 3.87
N SER A 126 0.39 12.67 2.82
CA SER A 126 -0.04 14.06 2.86
C SER A 126 -1.32 14.27 2.05
N PHE A 127 -2.05 15.34 2.37
CA PHE A 127 -3.35 15.65 1.76
C PHE A 127 -3.39 17.11 1.27
N GLY A 128 -4.08 17.35 0.17
CA GLY A 128 -4.46 18.69 -0.28
C GLY A 128 -3.54 19.32 -1.33
N ASN A 129 -3.59 20.64 -1.48
CA ASN A 129 -2.83 21.43 -2.45
C ASN A 129 -2.26 22.66 -1.72
N PRO A 130 -0.94 22.96 -1.77
CA PRO A 130 0.10 22.39 -2.65
C PRO A 130 0.53 20.96 -2.31
N LEU A 131 1.17 20.32 -3.28
CA LEU A 131 1.86 19.04 -3.13
C LEU A 131 2.98 19.19 -2.08
N LEU A 132 2.71 18.71 -0.86
CA LEU A 132 3.66 18.69 0.25
C LEU A 132 4.13 17.26 0.47
N ILE A 133 5.15 16.84 -0.26
CA ILE A 133 5.74 15.51 -0.10
C ILE A 133 6.82 15.59 0.97
N ASP A 134 6.55 14.99 2.11
CA ASP A 134 7.56 14.70 3.12
C ASP A 134 8.28 13.40 2.74
N ALA A 135 9.05 13.45 1.65
CA ALA A 135 9.81 12.30 1.19
C ALA A 135 11.02 12.13 2.10
N ALA A 136 11.11 10.98 2.77
CA ALA A 136 12.30 10.57 3.48
C ALA A 136 13.47 10.48 2.49
N LEU A 137 14.26 11.56 2.41
CA LEU A 137 15.47 11.62 1.60
C LEU A 137 16.35 10.43 2.01
N HIS A 138 16.76 9.62 1.03
CA HIS A 138 17.52 8.38 1.20
C HIS A 138 16.75 7.15 1.71
N ALA A 139 15.42 7.19 1.81
CA ALA A 139 14.68 5.97 2.11
C ALA A 139 14.87 4.92 1.00
N PRO A 140 15.17 3.65 1.36
CA PRO A 140 15.27 2.58 0.38
C PRO A 140 13.94 2.39 -0.35
N THR A 141 14.00 2.10 -1.65
CA THR A 141 12.86 1.91 -2.58
C THR A 141 12.76 0.51 -3.14
N GLN A 142 13.62 -0.40 -2.69
CA GLN A 142 13.72 -1.77 -3.17
C GLN A 142 13.78 -2.74 -1.99
N LEU A 143 13.33 -3.97 -2.22
CA LEU A 143 13.47 -5.05 -1.25
C LEU A 143 14.92 -5.60 -1.24
N PRO A 144 15.41 -6.07 -0.10
CA PRO A 144 14.72 -6.12 1.20
C PRO A 144 14.79 -4.81 2.01
N GLU A 145 15.67 -3.87 1.67
CA GLU A 145 16.00 -2.71 2.51
C GLU A 145 14.81 -1.77 2.75
N TRP A 146 13.83 -1.75 1.85
CA TRP A 146 12.59 -0.98 2.00
C TRP A 146 11.75 -1.45 3.19
N ALA A 147 11.77 -2.74 3.52
CA ALA A 147 10.90 -3.33 4.53
C ALA A 147 11.32 -2.89 5.95
N GLU A 148 10.37 -2.40 6.74
CA GLU A 148 10.57 -2.16 8.18
C GLU A 148 10.31 -3.43 8.99
N PHE A 149 9.40 -4.26 8.50
CA PHE A 149 9.02 -5.52 9.12
C PHE A 149 8.70 -6.54 8.03
N THR A 150 9.08 -7.80 8.25
CA THR A 150 8.72 -8.92 7.38
C THR A 150 7.80 -9.86 8.16
N HIS A 151 6.58 -10.02 7.66
CA HIS A 151 5.64 -11.00 8.15
C HIS A 151 5.87 -12.35 7.48
N THR A 152 5.79 -13.42 8.27
CA THR A 152 5.77 -14.80 7.79
C THR A 152 4.58 -15.51 8.46
N PRO A 153 3.74 -16.26 7.71
CA PRO A 153 2.53 -16.92 8.24
C PRO A 153 2.74 -17.86 9.42
#